data_AF-U2ECZ7-F1
#
_entry.id   AF-U2ECZ7-F1
#
_cell.length_a   1.000
_cell.length_b   1.000
_cell.length_c   1.000
_cell.angle_alpha   90.00
_cell.angle_beta   90.00
_cell.angle_gamma   90.00
#
_symmetry.space_group_name_H-M   'P 1'
#
loop_
_entity.id
_entity.type
_entity.pdbx_description
1 polymer ?
#
loop_
_entity_poly.entity_id
_entity_poly.type
_entity_poly.pdbx_seq_one_letter_code
_entity_poly.pdbx_strand_id
1 'polypeptide(L)'
;MVTAREKLFSYKKIYDQNGSQELFVEAMRESIEHHSDNCKFYGKFLRENGFKASDIKTLDDCAKIPPISAQFFKRHEVLSIKKDEVEIHATSSGTQETSMITVNI
;
A
#
# COMPACT_ATOMS: atom_id res chain seq x y z
N MET A 1 9.70 16.22 6.85
CA MET A 1 9.70 15.35 8.06
C MET A 1 9.92 13.93 7.58
N VAL A 2 10.67 13.10 8.33
CA VAL A 2 10.88 11.68 7.96
C VAL A 2 9.61 10.90 8.28
N THR A 3 9.10 10.17 7.30
CA THR A 3 7.87 9.38 7.43
C THR A 3 8.05 8.15 8.31
N ALA A 4 6.95 7.55 8.80
CA ALA A 4 7.02 6.29 9.53
C ALA A 4 7.53 5.16 8.64
N ARG A 5 7.12 5.16 7.36
CA ARG A 5 7.63 4.24 6.34
C ARG A 5 9.14 4.34 6.17
N GLU A 6 9.70 5.55 6.04
CA GLU A 6 11.14 5.77 5.89
C GLU A 6 11.94 5.31 7.12
N LYS A 7 11.41 5.56 8.32
CA LYS A 7 11.99 5.06 9.57
C LYS A 7 11.96 3.54 9.63
N LEU A 8 10.86 2.92 9.20
CA LEU A 8 10.71 1.46 9.17
C LEU A 8 11.74 0.82 8.24
N PHE A 9 11.91 1.34 7.03
CA PHE A 9 12.89 0.85 6.06
C PHE A 9 14.34 1.08 6.51
N SER A 10 14.57 2.08 7.36
CA SER A 10 15.87 2.35 7.96
C SER A 10 16.12 1.56 9.27
N TYR A 11 15.17 0.74 9.72
CA TYR A 11 15.28 -0.03 10.96
C TYR A 11 16.29 -1.17 10.82
N LYS A 12 17.43 -1.06 11.53
CA LYS A 12 18.59 -1.96 11.35
C LYS A 12 18.31 -3.42 11.71
N LYS A 13 17.41 -3.68 12.66
CA LYS A 13 17.10 -5.05 13.11
C LYS A 13 15.94 -5.62 12.29
N ILE A 14 16.21 -6.01 11.06
CA ILE A 14 15.18 -6.39 10.06
C ILE A 14 14.26 -7.56 10.46
N TYR A 15 14.65 -8.36 11.45
CA TYR A 15 13.84 -9.48 11.97
C TYR A 15 13.21 -9.21 13.34
N ASP A 16 13.45 -8.05 13.94
CA ASP A 16 12.89 -7.67 15.24
C ASP A 16 11.47 -7.13 15.07
N GLN A 17 10.55 -8.04 14.81
CA GLN A 17 9.13 -7.75 14.58
C GLN A 17 8.50 -7.06 15.79
N ASN A 18 8.82 -7.53 17.01
CA ASN A 18 8.31 -6.96 18.25
C ASN A 18 8.78 -5.52 18.43
N GLY A 19 10.07 -5.23 18.20
CA GLY A 19 10.63 -3.88 18.34
C GLY A 19 10.19 -2.91 17.25
N SER A 20 9.82 -3.39 16.06
CA SER A 20 9.35 -2.54 14.95
C SER A 20 7.83 -2.45 14.84
N GLN A 21 7.05 -3.14 15.69
CA GLN A 21 5.61 -3.31 15.49
C GLN A 21 4.84 -1.98 15.44
N GLU A 22 5.08 -1.08 16.40
CA GLU A 22 4.40 0.22 16.44
C GLU A 22 4.73 1.06 15.20
N LEU A 23 5.99 1.00 14.77
CA LEU A 23 6.47 1.69 13.58
C LEU A 23 5.84 1.12 12.30
N PHE A 24 5.65 -0.20 12.24
CA PHE A 24 4.93 -0.86 11.16
C PHE A 24 3.48 -0.41 11.09
N VAL A 25 2.77 -0.39 12.21
CA VAL A 25 1.36 0.06 12.27
C VAL A 25 1.22 1.51 11.82
N GLU A 26 2.11 2.41 12.25
CA GLU A 26 2.12 3.80 11.80
C GLU A 26 2.40 3.89 10.29
N ALA A 27 3.39 3.15 9.78
CA ALA A 27 3.70 3.12 8.35
C ALA A 27 2.52 2.59 7.51
N MET A 28 1.76 1.61 8.01
CA MET A 28 0.55 1.11 7.35
C MET A 28 -0.54 2.18 7.30
N ARG A 29 -0.79 2.91 8.40
CA ARG A 29 -1.75 4.03 8.41
C ARG A 29 -1.36 5.10 7.40
N GLU A 30 -0.11 5.53 7.43
CA GLU A 30 0.42 6.53 6.51
C GLU A 30 0.29 6.09 5.04
N SER A 31 0.56 4.81 4.75
CA SER A 31 0.42 4.24 3.41
C SER A 31 -1.04 4.29 2.94
N ILE A 32 -1.98 3.88 3.80
CA ILE A 32 -3.42 3.94 3.49
C ILE A 32 -3.87 5.38 3.23
N GLU A 33 -3.46 6.33 4.08
CA GLU A 33 -3.79 7.75 3.94
C GLU A 33 -3.30 8.30 2.60
N HIS A 34 -2.01 8.10 2.30
CA HIS A 34 -1.40 8.52 1.05
C HIS A 34 -2.15 7.98 -0.18
N HIS A 35 -2.43 6.68 -0.22
CA HIS A 35 -3.16 6.08 -1.34
C HIS A 35 -4.61 6.56 -1.41
N SER A 36 -5.28 6.76 -0.26
CA SER A 36 -6.67 7.21 -0.22
C SER A 36 -6.83 8.64 -0.75
N ASP A 37 -5.84 9.51 -0.49
CA ASP A 37 -5.84 10.91 -0.90
C ASP A 37 -5.46 11.08 -2.38
N ASN A 38 -4.54 10.24 -2.87
CA ASN A 38 -3.98 10.39 -4.21
C ASN A 38 -4.57 9.45 -5.28
N CYS A 39 -5.26 8.38 -4.87
CA CYS A 39 -5.90 7.45 -5.80
C CYS A 39 -7.43 7.50 -5.68
N LYS A 40 -8.09 8.09 -6.69
CA LYS A 40 -9.56 8.22 -6.74
C LYS A 40 -10.30 6.90 -6.56
N PHE A 41 -9.81 5.83 -7.19
CA PHE A 41 -10.38 4.49 -7.06
C PHE A 41 -10.25 4.00 -5.62
N TYR A 42 -9.03 4.03 -5.06
CA TYR A 42 -8.75 3.47 -3.74
C TYR A 42 -9.50 4.22 -2.63
N GLY A 43 -9.49 5.54 -2.63
CA GLY A 43 -10.24 6.34 -1.66
C GLY A 43 -11.77 6.11 -1.74
N LYS A 44 -12.32 5.91 -2.94
CA LYS A 44 -13.72 5.51 -3.11
C LYS A 44 -13.98 4.10 -2.57
N PHE A 45 -13.12 3.14 -2.92
CA PHE A 45 -13.21 1.75 -2.50
C PHE A 45 -13.18 1.61 -0.98
N LEU A 46 -12.28 2.31 -0.27
CA LEU A 46 -12.25 2.30 1.19
C LEU A 46 -13.52 2.87 1.81
N ARG A 47 -14.02 4.00 1.27
CA ARG A 47 -15.26 4.64 1.76
C ARG A 47 -16.48 3.74 1.58
N GLU A 48 -16.60 3.06 0.44
CA GLU A 48 -17.71 2.12 0.17
C GLU A 48 -17.66 0.89 1.09
N ASN A 49 -16.47 0.49 1.53
CA ASN A 49 -16.28 -0.57 2.52
C ASN A 49 -16.32 -0.07 3.97
N GLY A 50 -16.53 1.23 4.20
CA GLY A 50 -16.59 1.81 5.54
C GLY A 50 -15.26 1.78 6.31
N PHE A 51 -14.12 1.65 5.62
CA PHE A 51 -12.79 1.53 6.22
C PHE A 51 -12.04 2.87 6.23
N LYS A 52 -11.29 3.15 7.30
CA LYS A 52 -10.41 4.31 7.44
C LYS A 52 -9.06 3.91 8.02
N ALA A 53 -8.00 4.68 7.72
CA ALA A 53 -6.67 4.46 8.30
C ALA A 53 -6.69 4.45 9.84
N SER A 54 -7.51 5.29 10.47
CA SER A 54 -7.71 5.35 11.93
C SER A 54 -8.22 4.05 12.56
N ASP A 55 -8.73 3.11 11.76
CA ASP A 55 -9.21 1.81 12.23
C ASP A 55 -8.06 0.84 12.53
N ILE A 56 -6.83 1.16 12.08
CA ILE A 56 -5.62 0.39 12.34
C ILE A 56 -4.93 0.90 13.62
N LYS A 57 -5.17 0.21 14.74
CA LYS A 57 -4.55 0.51 16.04
C LYS A 57 -3.46 -0.50 16.41
N THR A 58 -3.61 -1.73 15.96
CA THR A 58 -2.68 -2.83 16.18
C THR A 58 -2.32 -3.51 14.86
N LEU A 59 -1.36 -4.44 14.91
CA LEU A 59 -1.00 -5.27 13.77
C LEU A 59 -2.20 -6.08 13.25
N ASP A 60 -2.99 -6.65 14.16
CA ASP A 60 -4.16 -7.47 13.81
C ASP A 60 -5.25 -6.67 13.07
N ASP A 61 -5.34 -5.36 13.34
CA ASP A 61 -6.29 -4.50 12.65
C ASP A 61 -5.97 -4.34 11.14
N CYS A 62 -4.74 -4.62 10.72
CA CYS A 62 -4.39 -4.62 9.30
C CYS A 62 -5.21 -5.65 8.50
N ALA A 63 -5.70 -6.72 9.14
CA ALA A 63 -6.57 -7.70 8.50
C ALA A 63 -7.95 -7.12 8.10
N LYS A 64 -8.31 -5.93 8.62
CA LYS A 64 -9.56 -5.23 8.28
C LYS A 64 -9.46 -4.45 6.96
N ILE A 65 -8.25 -4.27 6.41
CA ILE A 65 -8.07 -3.58 5.14
C ILE A 65 -8.82 -4.37 4.05
N PRO A 66 -9.78 -3.75 3.33
CA PRO A 66 -10.54 -4.46 2.31
C PRO A 66 -9.63 -4.97 1.18
N PRO A 67 -9.68 -6.27 0.82
CA PRO A 67 -8.78 -6.83 -0.16
C PRO A 67 -9.17 -6.43 -1.59
N ILE A 68 -8.18 -6.14 -2.44
CA ILE A 68 -8.36 -5.92 -3.88
C ILE A 68 -7.82 -7.13 -4.62
N SER A 69 -8.64 -7.72 -5.49
CA SER A 69 -8.22 -8.86 -6.31
C SER A 69 -7.07 -8.48 -7.24
N ALA A 70 -6.06 -9.35 -7.35
CA ALA A 70 -4.95 -9.17 -8.30
C ALA A 70 -5.44 -9.02 -9.76
N GLN A 71 -6.57 -9.64 -10.12
CA GLN A 71 -7.16 -9.48 -11.46
C GLN A 71 -7.62 -8.05 -11.76
N PHE A 72 -7.97 -7.28 -10.73
CA PHE A 72 -8.37 -5.88 -10.90
C PHE A 72 -7.23 -5.07 -11.51
N PHE A 73 -6.01 -5.22 -10.99
CA PHE A 73 -4.82 -4.55 -11.46
C PHE A 73 -4.37 -5.00 -12.86
N LYS A 74 -4.79 -6.19 -13.33
CA LYS A 74 -4.54 -6.63 -14.72
C LYS A 74 -5.39 -5.87 -15.74
N ARG A 75 -6.53 -5.32 -15.32
CA ARG A 75 -7.51 -4.67 -16.21
C ARG A 75 -7.57 -3.15 -16.02
N HIS A 76 -6.95 -2.62 -14.96
CA HIS A 76 -7.03 -1.21 -14.59
C HIS A 76 -5.65 -0.69 -14.19
N GLU A 77 -5.27 0.46 -14.75
CA GLU A 77 -4.12 1.24 -14.28
C GLU A 77 -4.53 2.01 -13.01
N VAL A 78 -3.86 1.73 -11.89
CA VAL A 78 -4.14 2.33 -10.59
C VAL A 78 -2.89 3.06 -10.12
N LEU A 79 -2.96 4.38 -10.07
CA LEU A 79 -1.85 5.25 -9.67
C LEU A 79 -2.21 6.03 -8.40
N SER A 80 -1.21 6.25 -7.56
CA SER A 80 -1.27 7.17 -6.40
C SER A 80 -0.27 8.33 -6.52
N ILE A 81 0.35 8.45 -7.68
CA ILE A 81 1.22 9.55 -8.10
C ILE A 81 0.84 9.92 -9.53
N LYS A 82 1.34 11.03 -10.05
CA LYS A 82 1.10 11.36 -11.45
C LYS A 82 1.90 10.43 -12.35
N LYS A 83 1.40 10.22 -13.57
CA LYS A 83 2.00 9.28 -14.52
C LYS A 83 3.42 9.70 -14.95
N ASP A 84 3.69 10.99 -15.02
CA ASP A 84 4.98 11.58 -15.34
C ASP A 84 6.00 11.51 -14.19
N GLU A 85 5.54 11.20 -12.97
CA GLU A 85 6.41 10.97 -11.80
C GLU A 85 6.84 9.49 -11.68
N VAL A 86 6.36 8.62 -12.56
CA VAL A 86 6.69 7.18 -12.55
C VAL A 86 8.04 6.96 -13.25
N GLU A 87 9.08 6.64 -12.48
CA GLU A 87 10.42 6.39 -13.00
C GLU A 87 10.64 4.92 -13.44
N ILE A 88 10.05 3.96 -12.72
CA ILE A 88 10.27 2.53 -12.95
C ILE A 88 8.96 1.84 -13.32
N HIS A 89 8.97 1.10 -14.43
CA HIS A 89 7.86 0.24 -14.84
C HIS A 89 8.29 -1.22 -14.73
N ALA A 90 7.87 -1.88 -13.65
CA ALA A 90 8.03 -3.31 -13.47
C ALA A 90 6.76 -4.05 -13.87
N THR A 91 6.88 -5.24 -14.44
CA THR A 91 5.74 -6.09 -14.82
C THR A 91 5.98 -7.52 -14.33
N SER A 92 5.02 -8.12 -13.65
CA SER A 92 5.15 -9.50 -13.15
C SER A 92 4.97 -10.52 -14.27
N SER A 93 5.98 -11.33 -14.57
CA SER A 93 5.86 -12.47 -15.50
C SER A 93 5.28 -13.69 -14.78
N GLY A 94 3.97 -13.75 -14.59
CA GLY A 94 3.24 -14.91 -14.04
C GLY A 94 2.60 -15.76 -15.15
N THR A 95 2.73 -17.08 -15.05
CA THR A 95 2.39 -18.09 -16.06
C THR A 95 0.97 -17.98 -16.65
N GLN A 96 0.90 -18.20 -17.98
CA GLN A 96 -0.23 -18.24 -18.91
C GLN A 96 -0.74 -16.93 -19.53
N GLU A 97 -0.65 -15.76 -18.88
CA GLU A 97 -0.92 -14.47 -19.56
C GLU A 97 -0.07 -13.34 -18.96
N THR A 98 0.72 -12.67 -19.81
CA THR A 98 1.62 -11.56 -19.45
C THR A 98 0.89 -10.51 -18.63
N SER A 99 1.31 -10.31 -17.39
CA SER A 99 0.65 -9.43 -16.43
C SER A 99 1.48 -8.16 -16.23
N MET A 100 0.96 -7.00 -16.62
CA MET A 100 1.50 -5.71 -16.19
C MET A 100 0.97 -5.39 -14.80
N ILE A 101 1.65 -5.86 -13.76
CA ILE A 101 1.45 -5.31 -12.41
C ILE A 101 2.45 -4.17 -12.26
N THR A 102 1.99 -2.96 -12.52
CA THR A 102 2.76 -1.75 -12.26
C THR A 102 2.77 -1.50 -10.74
N VAL A 103 3.78 -2.04 -10.05
CA VAL A 103 4.09 -1.66 -8.67
C VAL A 103 4.97 -0.41 -8.74
N ASN A 104 4.38 0.74 -8.42
CA ASN A 104 5.11 2.01 -8.36
C ASN A 104 5.71 2.13 -6.96
N ILE A 105 7.03 1.96 -6.84
CA ILE A 105 7.80 2.20 -5.61
C ILE A 105 8.38 3.62 -5.68
#